data_AF-A0A7J0AK24-F1
#
_entry.id   AF-A0A7J0AK24-F1
#
_cell.length_a   1.000
_cell.length_b   1.000
_cell.length_c   1.000
_cell.angle_alpha   90.00
_cell.angle_beta   90.00
_cell.angle_gamma   90.00
#
_symmetry.space_group_name_H-M   'P 1'
#
loop_
_entity.id
_entity.type
_entity.pdbx_description
1 polymer ?
#
loop_
_entity_poly.entity_id
_entity_poly.type
_entity_poly.pdbx_seq_one_letter_code
_entity_poly.pdbx_strand_id
1 'polypeptide(L)'
;MSTSGIIRNRAKIKAAISNTSVFKSIQEEFGSFDAYISGFCPKEPIFDHTSTTSTISDALSADLRKRGMKFVGSTTIHAFLQSIGVFNSHEPDCYLYQGK
;
A
#
# COMPACT_ATOMS: atom_id res chain seq x y z
N MET A 1 11.53 21.21 -9.73
CA MET A 1 11.54 20.11 -10.74
C MET A 1 12.95 19.80 -11.25
N SER A 2 14.00 20.27 -10.58
CA SER A 2 15.41 20.11 -10.98
C SER A 2 16.21 19.18 -10.06
N THR A 3 15.58 18.66 -9.00
CA THR A 3 16.22 17.73 -8.06
C THR A 3 16.57 16.42 -8.76
N SER A 4 17.85 16.05 -8.75
CA SER A 4 18.36 14.77 -9.25
C SER A 4 18.02 13.62 -8.30
N GLY A 5 17.96 12.39 -8.83
CA GLY A 5 17.70 11.19 -8.02
C GLY A 5 16.22 10.89 -7.72
N ILE A 6 15.28 11.73 -8.18
CA ILE A 6 13.84 11.49 -8.05
C ILE A 6 13.14 11.36 -9.40
N ILE A 7 11.97 10.71 -9.42
CA ILE A 7 11.08 10.71 -10.57
C ILE A 7 10.50 12.13 -10.73
N ARG A 8 10.93 12.85 -11.78
CA ARG A 8 10.53 14.24 -12.09
C ARG A 8 9.12 14.35 -12.70
N ASN A 9 8.14 13.69 -12.09
CA ASN A 9 6.73 13.81 -12.45
C ASN A 9 6.02 14.77 -11.47
N ARG A 10 5.53 15.89 -11.99
CA ARG A 10 4.88 16.95 -11.18
C ARG A 10 3.68 16.43 -10.38
N ALA A 11 2.86 15.55 -10.96
CA ALA A 11 1.68 15.00 -10.29
C ALA A 11 2.08 14.06 -9.15
N LYS A 12 3.08 13.20 -9.34
CA LYS A 12 3.58 12.31 -8.26
C LYS A 12 4.21 13.09 -7.11
N ILE A 13 4.96 14.14 -7.40
CA ILE A 13 5.56 15.00 -6.36
C ILE A 13 4.46 15.71 -5.55
N LYS A 14 3.45 16.28 -6.21
CA LYS A 14 2.30 16.88 -5.51
C LYS A 14 1.52 15.87 -4.70
N ALA A 15 1.34 14.66 -5.23
CA ALA A 15 0.66 13.57 -4.54
C ALA A 15 1.37 13.18 -3.24
N ALA A 16 2.70 13.11 -3.23
CA ALA A 16 3.45 12.84 -1.99
C ALA A 16 3.11 13.86 -0.90
N ILE A 17 3.10 15.15 -1.24
CA ILE A 17 2.74 16.24 -0.31
C ILE A 17 1.29 16.10 0.18
N SER A 18 0.32 15.90 -0.72
CA SER A 18 -1.09 15.77 -0.33
C SER A 18 -1.35 14.51 0.50
N ASN A 19 -0.68 13.41 0.17
CA ASN A 19 -0.82 12.14 0.88
C ASN A 19 -0.27 12.24 2.31
N THR A 20 0.77 13.05 2.57
CA THR A 20 1.27 13.30 3.93
C THR A 20 0.20 13.89 4.84
N SER A 21 -0.61 14.84 4.37
CA SER A 21 -1.70 15.39 5.17
C SER A 21 -2.76 14.34 5.51
N VAL A 22 -3.15 13.52 4.53
CA VAL A 22 -4.12 12.44 4.74
C VAL A 22 -3.57 11.38 5.70
N PHE A 23 -2.29 11.01 5.55
CA PHE A 23 -1.61 10.07 6.44
C PHE A 23 -1.62 10.56 7.89
N LYS A 24 -1.31 11.84 8.12
CA LYS A 24 -1.36 12.44 9.46
C LYS A 24 -2.77 12.37 10.05
N SER A 25 -3.81 12.72 9.28
CA SER A 25 -5.19 12.62 9.76
C SER A 25 -5.60 11.18 10.09
N ILE A 26 -5.13 10.20 9.32
CA ILE A 26 -5.34 8.77 9.64
C ILE A 26 -4.66 8.41 10.96
N GLN A 27 -3.41 8.86 11.18
CA GLN A 27 -2.74 8.61 12.46
C GLN A 27 -3.46 9.26 13.64
N GLU A 28 -4.02 10.46 13.46
CA GLU A 28 -4.83 11.13 14.48
C GLU A 28 -6.14 10.37 14.79
N GLU A 29 -6.80 9.79 13.78
CA GLU A 29 -8.06 9.06 13.92
C GLU A 29 -7.88 7.62 14.47
N PHE A 30 -6.85 6.90 14.01
CA PHE A 30 -6.62 5.48 14.34
C PHE A 30 -5.45 5.25 15.30
N GLY A 31 -4.81 6.32 15.78
CA GLY A 31 -3.59 6.28 16.60
C GLY A 31 -2.31 5.97 15.79
N SER A 32 -2.39 5.15 14.75
CA SER A 32 -1.29 4.91 13.81
C SER A 32 -1.78 4.46 12.43
N PHE A 33 -0.93 4.59 11.41
CA PHE A 33 -1.24 4.09 10.08
C PHE A 33 -1.23 2.54 10.03
N ASP A 34 -0.40 1.90 10.85
CA ASP A 34 -0.38 0.44 11.00
C ASP A 34 -1.71 -0.10 11.54
N ALA A 35 -2.24 0.52 12.60
CA ALA A 35 -3.54 0.15 13.17
C ALA A 35 -4.67 0.32 12.15
N TYR A 36 -4.61 1.38 11.34
CA TYR A 36 -5.54 1.60 10.23
C TYR A 36 -5.46 0.49 9.18
N ILE A 37 -4.25 0.16 8.68
CA ILE A 37 -4.06 -0.90 7.67
C ILE A 37 -4.47 -2.27 8.21
N SER A 38 -4.14 -2.57 9.48
CA SER A 38 -4.51 -3.81 10.17
C SER A 38 -6.03 -4.00 10.26
N GLY A 39 -6.82 -2.92 10.21
CA GLY A 39 -8.29 -3.00 10.13
C GLY A 39 -8.83 -3.60 8.81
N PHE A 40 -8.02 -3.63 7.75
CA PHE A 40 -8.37 -4.23 6.45
C PHE A 40 -7.77 -5.61 6.25
N CYS A 41 -6.71 -5.94 7.00
CA CYS A 41 -5.85 -7.09 6.71
C CYS A 41 -6.11 -8.24 7.69
N PRO A 42 -5.92 -9.51 7.26
CA PRO A 42 -5.90 -10.63 8.18
C PRO A 42 -4.68 -10.55 9.11
N LYS A 43 -4.74 -11.30 10.22
CA LYS A 43 -3.63 -11.41 11.18
C LYS A 43 -2.44 -12.21 10.64
N GLU A 44 -2.72 -13.20 9.79
CA GLU A 44 -1.71 -14.05 9.17
C GLU A 44 -1.47 -13.63 7.72
N PRO A 45 -0.24 -13.72 7.20
CA PRO A 45 0.06 -13.42 5.80
C PRO A 45 -0.74 -14.30 4.82
N ILE A 46 -1.15 -13.71 3.71
CA ILE A 46 -1.78 -14.43 2.59
C ILE A 46 -0.70 -14.87 1.61
N PHE A 47 -0.71 -16.15 1.21
CA PHE A 47 0.23 -16.68 0.22
C PHE A 47 -0.37 -16.59 -1.18
N ASP A 48 0.13 -15.63 -1.96
CA ASP A 48 -0.30 -15.41 -3.35
C ASP A 48 0.79 -14.65 -4.09
N HIS A 49 1.35 -15.26 -5.14
CA HIS A 49 2.42 -14.69 -5.97
C HIS A 49 1.94 -14.32 -7.38
N THR A 50 0.66 -14.52 -7.69
CA THR A 50 0.12 -14.37 -9.06
C THR A 50 -0.82 -13.18 -9.20
N SER A 51 -1.52 -12.82 -8.12
CA SER A 51 -2.47 -11.71 -8.17
C SER A 51 -1.76 -10.37 -8.22
N THR A 52 -2.39 -9.42 -8.92
CA THR A 52 -1.98 -8.01 -8.96
C THR A 52 -2.94 -7.10 -8.20
N THR A 53 -4.07 -7.64 -7.73
CA THR A 53 -5.12 -6.97 -6.96
C THR A 53 -5.82 -7.98 -6.06
N SER A 54 -6.59 -7.52 -5.09
CA SER A 54 -7.35 -8.34 -4.15
C SER A 54 -8.53 -7.54 -3.61
N THR A 55 -9.50 -8.22 -2.99
CA THR A 55 -10.60 -7.55 -2.28
C THR A 55 -10.10 -6.59 -1.19
N ILE A 56 -9.01 -6.95 -0.51
CA ILE A 56 -8.35 -6.11 0.52
C ILE A 56 -7.78 -4.84 -0.13
N SER A 57 -7.00 -4.99 -1.22
CA SER A 57 -6.40 -3.84 -1.90
C SER A 57 -7.45 -2.95 -2.56
N ASP A 58 -8.55 -3.51 -3.06
CA ASP A 58 -9.69 -2.76 -3.61
C ASP A 58 -10.35 -1.91 -2.53
N ALA A 59 -10.67 -2.51 -1.38
CA ALA A 59 -11.30 -1.82 -0.26
C ALA A 59 -10.40 -0.70 0.30
N LEU A 60 -9.12 -1.00 0.54
CA LEU A 60 -8.15 -0.03 1.05
C LEU A 60 -7.89 1.10 0.04
N SER A 61 -7.75 0.77 -1.26
CA SER A 61 -7.64 1.77 -2.34
C SER A 61 -8.87 2.68 -2.36
N ALA A 62 -10.08 2.12 -2.26
CA ALA A 62 -11.30 2.92 -2.26
C ALA A 62 -11.36 3.88 -1.07
N ASP A 63 -11.03 3.42 0.14
CA ASP A 63 -11.03 4.25 1.34
C ASP A 63 -9.96 5.35 1.29
N LEU A 64 -8.72 5.01 0.92
CA LEU A 64 -7.64 5.99 0.78
C LEU A 64 -7.96 7.06 -0.28
N ARG A 65 -8.57 6.66 -1.41
CA ARG A 65 -9.04 7.60 -2.44
C ARG A 65 -10.14 8.51 -1.91
N LYS A 66 -11.10 7.97 -1.14
CA LYS A 66 -12.17 8.74 -0.50
C LYS A 66 -11.61 9.76 0.49
N ARG A 67 -10.56 9.39 1.22
CA ARG A 67 -9.82 10.28 2.15
C ARG A 67 -8.94 11.31 1.42
N GLY A 68 -8.81 11.22 0.09
CA GLY A 68 -8.14 12.21 -0.74
C GLY A 68 -6.73 11.84 -1.18
N MET A 69 -6.21 10.66 -0.81
CA MET A 69 -4.91 10.21 -1.31
C MET A 69 -4.92 10.04 -2.83
N LYS A 70 -3.76 10.25 -3.45
CA LYS A 70 -3.52 10.17 -4.90
C LYS A 70 -2.49 9.08 -5.19
N PHE A 71 -2.55 8.52 -6.39
CA PHE A 71 -1.69 7.39 -6.83
C PHE A 71 -1.81 6.14 -5.94
N VAL A 72 -3.01 5.88 -5.43
CA VAL A 72 -3.35 4.74 -4.55
C VAL A 72 -4.40 3.86 -5.23
N GLY A 73 -4.16 3.46 -6.48
CA GLY A 73 -5.02 2.49 -7.16
C GLY A 73 -4.85 1.09 -6.58
N SER A 74 -5.82 0.19 -6.78
CA SER A 74 -5.80 -1.16 -6.18
C SER A 74 -4.51 -1.92 -6.49
N THR A 75 -4.00 -1.89 -7.72
CA THR A 75 -2.71 -2.53 -8.05
C THR A 75 -1.54 -1.94 -7.26
N THR A 76 -1.50 -0.62 -7.08
CA THR A 76 -0.46 0.03 -6.28
C THR A 76 -0.57 -0.33 -4.81
N ILE A 77 -1.80 -0.40 -4.29
CA ILE A 77 -2.06 -0.82 -2.91
C ILE A 77 -1.72 -2.30 -2.72
N HIS A 78 -2.05 -3.16 -3.67
CA HIS A 78 -1.68 -4.57 -3.60
C HIS A 78 -0.16 -4.73 -3.56
N ALA A 79 0.57 -4.05 -4.44
CA ALA A 79 2.04 -4.03 -4.40
C ALA A 79 2.60 -3.50 -3.07
N PHE A 80 1.96 -2.50 -2.47
CA PHE A 80 2.30 -2.03 -1.13
C PHE A 80 2.07 -3.12 -0.07
N LEU A 81 0.91 -3.79 -0.10
CA LEU A 81 0.57 -4.87 0.84
C LEU A 81 1.51 -6.07 0.71
N GLN A 82 1.98 -6.39 -0.51
CA GLN A 82 3.07 -7.35 -0.73
C GLN A 82 4.38 -6.88 -0.06
N SER A 83 4.73 -5.61 -0.28
CA SER A 83 5.97 -5.02 0.25
C SER A 83 6.03 -4.97 1.78
N ILE A 84 4.89 -4.88 2.45
CA ILE A 84 4.81 -4.87 3.93
C ILE A 84 4.47 -6.23 4.53
N GLY A 85 4.40 -7.30 3.72
CA GLY A 85 4.23 -8.67 4.19
C GLY A 85 2.79 -9.10 4.52
N VAL A 86 1.78 -8.32 4.15
CA VAL A 86 0.37 -8.77 4.21
C VAL A 86 0.14 -9.88 3.19
N PHE A 87 0.72 -9.74 2.01
CA PHE A 87 0.83 -10.81 1.02
C PHE A 87 2.27 -11.30 0.99
N ASN A 88 2.47 -12.59 1.25
CA ASN A 88 3.71 -13.27 0.93
C ASN A 88 3.64 -13.74 -0.53
N SER A 89 4.29 -12.99 -1.40
CA SER A 89 4.27 -13.19 -2.86
C SER A 89 5.57 -13.75 -3.42
N HIS A 90 6.42 -14.34 -2.58
CA HIS A 90 7.59 -15.06 -3.07
C HIS A 90 7.16 -16.25 -3.92
N GLU A 91 7.79 -16.40 -5.09
CA GLU A 91 7.57 -17.55 -5.98
C GLU A 91 8.11 -18.84 -5.35
N PRO A 92 7.59 -20.03 -5.73
CA PRO A 92 7.98 -21.31 -5.11
C PRO A 92 9.49 -21.65 -5.20
N ASP A 93 10.19 -21.11 -6.19
CA ASP A 93 11.63 -21.28 -6.39
C ASP A 93 12.48 -20.19 -5.70
N CYS A 94 11.85 -19.21 -5.06
CA CYS A 94 12.53 -18.16 -4.32
C CYS A 94 13.12 -18.71 -3.01
N TYR A 95 14.37 -18.36 -2.69
CA TYR A 95 15.02 -18.77 -1.43
C TYR A 95 14.35 -18.21 -0.15
N LEU A 96 13.45 -17.23 -0.30
CA LEU A 96 12.63 -16.67 0.77
C LEU A 96 11.21 -17.27 0.81
N TYR A 97 10.92 -18.25 -0.04
CA TYR A 97 9.64 -18.94 -0.05
C TYR A 97 9.40 -19.64 1.29
N GLN A 98 8.32 -19.26 1.96
CA GLN A 98 7.87 -19.89 3.19
C GLN A 98 6.61 -20.67 2.87
N GLY A 99 6.76 -21.85 2.28
CA GLY A 99 5.62 -22.67 1.87
C GLY A 99 4.69 -22.96 3.05
N LYS A 100 3.48 -22.40 3.01
CA LYS A 100 2.31 -22.90 3.73
C LYS A 100 1.34 -23.47 2.73
#